data_AF-A0A2G8L5U3-F1
#
_entry.id   AF-A0A2G8L5U3-F1
#
_cell.length_a   1.000
_cell.length_b   1.000
_cell.length_c   1.000
_cell.angle_alpha   90.00
_cell.angle_beta   90.00
_cell.angle_gamma   90.00
#
_symmetry.space_group_name_H-M   'P 1'
#
loop_
_entity.id
_entity.type
_entity.pdbx_description
1 polymer ?
#
loop_
_entity_poly.entity_id
_entity_poly.type
_entity_poly.pdbx_seq_one_letter_code
_entity_poly.pdbx_strand_id
1 'polypeptide(L)'
;MFHRRPPRRRLAPSWALHEVLTTLAGSPYEPLHNAPLDKLTHKTLFLIAAASARRRSCLHALTLQRGFTRFEPGGVRLLPDPHFLPKNQSVTFTPNEIFLPSLSQASSIAEDKRWCPVRALKWYIERTKQLRTSDRLFILPRSPYTPASKDTISRWMADLIRAHPSLGNPSGRTTSEATPRPGRGSGGFPWKIL
;
A
#
# COMPACT_ATOMS: atom_id res chain seq x y z
N MET A 1 12.73 -31.74 -15.85
CA MET A 1 13.11 -30.52 -16.59
C MET A 1 12.84 -29.19 -15.84
N PHE A 2 12.50 -29.19 -14.54
CA PHE A 2 12.20 -27.97 -13.75
C PHE A 2 13.41 -27.30 -13.06
N HIS A 3 14.57 -27.98 -12.97
CA HIS A 3 15.77 -27.46 -12.27
C HIS A 3 16.68 -26.54 -13.10
N ARG A 4 16.42 -26.37 -14.41
CA ARG A 4 17.34 -25.65 -15.32
C ARG A 4 17.05 -24.15 -15.45
N ARG A 5 15.88 -23.66 -15.03
CA ARG A 5 15.51 -22.24 -15.05
C ARG A 5 14.58 -21.92 -13.88
N PRO A 6 15.09 -21.61 -12.68
CA PRO A 6 14.23 -21.15 -11.60
C PRO A 6 13.45 -19.91 -12.08
N PRO A 7 12.14 -19.80 -11.79
CA PRO A 7 11.36 -18.62 -12.15
C PRO A 7 12.05 -17.38 -11.59
N ARG A 8 12.49 -16.46 -12.47
CA ARG A 8 13.01 -15.17 -12.04
C ARG A 8 11.88 -14.44 -11.34
N ARG A 9 11.96 -14.32 -10.02
CA ARG A 9 11.05 -13.49 -9.24
C ARG A 9 11.20 -12.06 -9.75
N ARG A 10 10.16 -11.51 -10.37
CA ARG A 10 10.05 -10.06 -10.56
C ARG A 10 9.95 -9.45 -9.16
N LEU A 11 11.08 -8.96 -8.66
CA LEU A 11 11.08 -8.16 -7.44
C LEU A 11 10.25 -6.91 -7.74
N ALA A 12 9.31 -6.60 -6.85
CA ALA A 12 8.69 -5.28 -6.88
C ALA A 12 9.81 -4.23 -6.75
N PRO A 13 9.70 -3.06 -7.41
CA PRO A 13 10.67 -2.00 -7.22
C PRO A 13 10.79 -1.70 -5.72
N SER A 14 12.00 -1.38 -5.27
CA SER A 14 12.20 -0.88 -3.92
C SER A 14 11.31 0.35 -3.73
N TRP A 15 10.53 0.34 -2.65
CA TRP A 15 9.69 1.46 -2.27
C TRP A 15 9.99 1.82 -0.82
N ALA A 16 9.90 3.11 -0.49
CA ALA A 16 10.09 3.61 0.85
C ALA A 16 8.77 4.22 1.35
N LEU A 17 8.35 3.83 2.56
CA LEU A 17 7.12 4.32 3.16
C LEU A 17 7.12 5.85 3.29
N HIS A 18 8.26 6.43 3.67
CA HIS A 18 8.42 7.87 3.81
C HIS A 18 8.07 8.62 2.51
N GLU A 19 8.53 8.16 1.35
CA GLU A 19 8.28 8.81 0.05
C GLU A 19 6.78 8.89 -0.27
N VAL A 20 6.07 7.79 -0.02
CA VAL A 20 4.61 7.75 -0.20
C VAL A 20 3.94 8.71 0.77
N LEU A 21 4.33 8.71 2.04
CA LEU A 21 3.75 9.60 3.05
C LEU A 21 4.01 11.08 2.74
N THR A 22 5.23 11.44 2.35
CA THR A 22 5.60 12.81 1.95
C THR A 22 4.74 13.27 0.77
N THR A 23 4.56 12.42 -0.23
CA THR A 23 3.72 12.75 -1.39
C THR A 23 2.25 12.90 -0.99
N LEU A 24 1.73 12.02 -0.13
CA LEU A 24 0.36 12.10 0.37
C LEU A 24 0.10 13.35 1.21
N ALA A 25 1.13 14.01 1.77
CA ALA A 25 1.00 15.26 2.51
C ALA A 25 0.86 16.50 1.60
N GLY A 26 1.13 16.38 0.30
CA GLY A 26 1.10 17.48 -0.66
C GLY A 26 -0.08 17.42 -1.65
N SER A 27 -0.04 18.30 -2.66
CA SER A 27 -0.93 18.24 -3.83
C SER A 27 -0.64 16.96 -4.65
N PRO A 28 -1.65 16.28 -5.23
CA PRO A 28 -3.08 16.60 -5.29
C PRO A 28 -3.91 15.99 -4.14
N TYR A 29 -3.26 15.49 -3.08
CA TYR A 29 -3.88 14.75 -1.98
C TYR A 29 -4.33 15.63 -0.80
N GLU A 30 -3.84 16.87 -0.74
CA GLU A 30 -4.27 17.93 0.16
C GLU A 30 -4.62 19.19 -0.64
N PRO A 31 -5.60 19.99 -0.19
CA PRO A 31 -6.40 19.77 1.01
C PRO A 31 -7.54 18.75 0.78
N LEU A 32 -7.85 17.90 1.77
CA LEU A 32 -8.84 16.80 1.62
C LEU A 32 -10.23 17.21 1.11
N HIS A 33 -10.68 18.44 1.43
CA HIS A 33 -11.98 18.95 1.01
C HIS A 33 -12.04 19.21 -0.51
N ASN A 34 -10.92 19.62 -1.11
CA ASN A 34 -10.83 19.96 -2.53
C ASN A 34 -10.16 18.87 -3.38
N ALA A 35 -9.50 17.89 -2.75
CA ALA A 35 -8.82 16.82 -3.47
C ALA A 35 -9.78 16.07 -4.42
N PRO A 36 -9.36 15.59 -5.59
CA PRO A 36 -10.17 14.70 -6.40
C PRO A 36 -10.59 13.43 -5.65
N LEU A 37 -11.77 12.88 -5.95
CA LEU A 37 -12.33 11.74 -5.18
C LEU A 37 -11.42 10.49 -5.27
N ASP A 38 -10.79 10.26 -6.43
CA ASP A 38 -9.79 9.21 -6.58
C ASP A 38 -8.61 9.43 -5.63
N LYS A 39 -8.01 10.62 -5.60
CA LYS A 39 -6.86 10.93 -4.72
C LYS A 39 -7.23 10.81 -3.25
N LEU A 40 -8.40 11.29 -2.86
CA LEU A 40 -8.93 11.09 -1.51
C LEU A 40 -9.09 9.60 -1.18
N THR A 41 -9.61 8.80 -2.10
CA THR A 41 -9.80 7.35 -1.93
C THR A 41 -8.44 6.64 -1.74
N HIS A 42 -7.46 6.92 -2.59
CA HIS A 42 -6.12 6.31 -2.51
C HIS A 42 -5.42 6.67 -1.20
N LYS A 43 -5.49 7.95 -0.79
CA LYS A 43 -4.91 8.40 0.47
C LYS A 43 -5.55 7.73 1.67
N THR A 44 -6.88 7.74 1.75
CA THR A 44 -7.61 7.12 2.85
C THR A 44 -7.33 5.62 2.93
N LEU A 45 -7.32 4.92 1.78
CA LEU A 45 -6.98 3.51 1.71
C LEU A 45 -5.56 3.24 2.21
N PHE A 46 -4.57 4.01 1.75
CA PHE A 46 -3.18 3.81 2.14
C PHE A 46 -2.94 4.08 3.62
N LEU A 47 -3.47 5.18 4.16
CA LEU A 47 -3.32 5.52 5.58
C LEU A 47 -4.00 4.48 6.50
N ILE A 48 -5.19 4.00 6.14
CA ILE A 48 -5.86 2.92 6.88
C ILE A 48 -5.06 1.63 6.79
N ALA A 49 -4.55 1.27 5.61
CA ALA A 49 -3.73 0.08 5.42
C ALA A 49 -2.45 0.14 6.29
N ALA A 50 -1.74 1.26 6.25
CA ALA A 50 -0.53 1.49 7.01
C ALA A 50 -0.78 1.47 8.53
N ALA A 51 -1.84 2.14 9.00
CA ALA A 51 -2.14 2.24 10.43
C ALA A 51 -2.71 0.93 11.02
N SER A 52 -3.48 0.16 10.23
CA SER A 52 -4.12 -1.10 10.66
C SER A 52 -3.20 -2.33 10.55
N ALA A 53 -2.17 -2.26 9.70
CA ALA A 53 -1.34 -3.40 9.28
C ALA A 53 -2.16 -4.65 8.85
N ARG A 54 -3.34 -4.45 8.26
CA ARG A 54 -4.24 -5.55 7.84
C ARG A 54 -4.03 -5.94 6.38
N ARG A 55 -4.35 -7.20 6.07
CA ARG A 55 -4.35 -7.73 4.69
C ARG A 55 -5.41 -7.03 3.83
N ARG A 56 -5.16 -6.94 2.52
CA ARG A 56 -6.10 -6.36 1.53
C ARG A 56 -7.54 -6.86 1.64
N SER A 57 -7.70 -8.14 1.98
CA SER A 57 -9.01 -8.78 2.06
C SER A 57 -9.83 -8.28 3.26
N CYS A 58 -9.15 -7.92 4.36
CA CYS A 58 -9.75 -7.28 5.52
C CYS A 58 -10.14 -5.84 5.20
N LEU A 59 -9.28 -5.08 4.52
CA LEU A 59 -9.59 -3.71 4.06
C LEU A 59 -10.82 -3.67 3.14
N HIS A 60 -10.95 -4.64 2.24
CA HIS A 60 -12.13 -4.82 1.38
C HIS A 60 -13.40 -5.12 2.17
N ALA A 61 -13.28 -5.83 3.29
CA ALA A 61 -14.41 -6.26 4.10
C ALA A 61 -14.94 -5.18 5.05
N LEU A 62 -14.23 -4.04 5.17
CA LEU A 62 -14.68 -2.91 5.97
C LEU A 62 -16.03 -2.38 5.46
N THR A 63 -16.91 -2.05 6.40
CA THR A 63 -18.29 -1.62 6.12
C THR A 63 -18.69 -0.43 6.99
N LEU A 64 -19.57 0.41 6.45
CA LEU A 64 -20.22 1.54 7.11
C LEU A 64 -21.57 1.16 7.72
N GLN A 65 -21.97 -0.12 7.64
CA GLN A 65 -23.15 -0.62 8.32
C GLN A 65 -23.12 -0.22 9.81
N ARG A 66 -24.30 0.09 10.37
CA ARG A 66 -24.42 0.56 11.75
C ARG A 66 -23.69 -0.39 12.71
N GLY A 67 -22.82 0.19 13.54
CA GLY A 67 -22.05 -0.54 14.55
C GLY A 67 -20.72 -1.14 14.08
N PHE A 68 -20.39 -1.11 12.78
CA PHE A 68 -19.13 -1.62 12.23
C PHE A 68 -18.04 -0.56 12.05
N THR A 69 -18.44 0.71 11.92
CA THR A 69 -17.53 1.85 11.96
C THR A 69 -17.96 2.76 13.12
N ARG A 70 -17.13 2.84 14.17
CA ARG A 70 -17.44 3.59 15.39
C ARG A 70 -16.36 4.63 15.64
N PHE A 71 -16.74 5.90 15.62
CA PHE A 71 -15.84 6.98 15.99
C PHE A 71 -15.88 7.17 17.51
N GLU A 72 -14.70 7.22 18.12
CA GLU A 72 -14.50 7.41 19.55
C GLU A 72 -13.62 8.65 19.77
N PRO A 73 -13.57 9.21 21.00
CA PRO A 73 -12.73 10.37 21.28
C PRO A 73 -11.30 10.16 20.80
N GLY A 74 -10.66 9.01 21.07
CA GLY A 74 -9.26 8.74 20.71
C GLY A 74 -8.98 8.21 19.30
N GLY A 75 -10.01 7.96 18.48
CA GLY A 75 -9.80 7.28 17.20
C GLY A 75 -11.05 6.74 16.52
N VAL A 76 -10.88 5.71 15.71
CA VAL A 76 -11.98 4.97 15.07
C VAL A 76 -11.76 3.47 15.24
N ARG A 77 -12.85 2.78 15.59
CA ARG A 77 -12.92 1.33 15.58
C ARG A 77 -13.61 0.85 14.31
N LEU A 78 -12.97 -0.08 13.63
CA LEU A 78 -13.41 -0.65 12.37
C LEU A 78 -13.54 -2.16 12.53
N LEU A 79 -14.73 -2.67 12.26
CA LEU A 79 -15.03 -4.09 12.27
C LEU A 79 -15.30 -4.54 10.82
N PRO A 80 -14.59 -5.56 10.32
CA PRO A 80 -14.94 -6.19 9.05
C PRO A 80 -16.34 -6.80 9.11
N ASP A 81 -17.02 -6.82 7.97
CA ASP A 81 -18.29 -7.53 7.78
C ASP A 81 -18.17 -9.01 8.22
N PRO A 82 -19.05 -9.53 9.11
CA PRO A 82 -18.94 -10.88 9.65
C PRO A 82 -19.18 -11.96 8.59
N HIS A 83 -19.87 -11.63 7.49
CA HIS A 83 -20.03 -12.55 6.36
C HIS A 83 -18.74 -12.69 5.53
N PHE A 84 -17.73 -11.86 5.80
CA PHE A 84 -16.41 -12.01 5.20
C PHE A 84 -15.56 -13.00 6.00
N LEU A 85 -15.40 -14.20 5.45
CA LEU A 85 -14.47 -15.21 5.98
C LEU A 85 -13.09 -15.09 5.31
N PRO A 86 -12.03 -14.76 6.06
CA PRO A 86 -10.67 -14.76 5.52
C PRO A 86 -10.24 -16.20 5.19
N LYS A 87 -9.42 -16.35 4.14
CA LYS A 87 -9.00 -17.66 3.59
C LYS A 87 -8.38 -18.65 4.60
N ASN A 88 -7.90 -18.15 5.74
CA ASN A 88 -7.20 -18.94 6.75
C ASN A 88 -7.99 -19.09 8.05
N GLN A 89 -9.28 -18.76 8.06
CA GLN A 89 -10.07 -18.68 9.28
C GLN A 89 -11.32 -19.55 9.21
N SER A 90 -11.59 -20.21 10.34
CA SER A 90 -12.73 -21.09 10.59
C SER A 90 -14.05 -20.33 10.49
N VAL A 91 -15.15 -21.05 10.26
CA VAL A 91 -16.54 -20.54 10.34
C VAL A 91 -16.87 -19.96 11.72
N THR A 92 -16.14 -20.35 12.76
CA THR A 92 -16.24 -19.81 14.13
C THR A 92 -15.41 -18.53 14.36
N PHE A 93 -14.74 -18.00 13.35
CA PHE A 93 -13.88 -16.84 13.50
C PHE A 93 -14.69 -15.53 13.57
N THR A 94 -14.66 -14.88 14.73
CA THR A 94 -15.15 -13.51 14.89
C THR A 94 -14.07 -12.54 14.40
N PRO A 95 -14.36 -11.65 13.44
CA PRO A 95 -13.40 -10.63 13.02
C PRO A 95 -12.94 -9.78 14.20
N ASN A 96 -11.62 -9.69 14.41
CA ASN A 96 -11.07 -8.80 15.43
C ASN A 96 -11.33 -7.35 15.04
N GLU A 97 -11.73 -6.55 16.02
CA GLU A 97 -11.87 -5.10 15.89
C GLU A 97 -10.51 -4.44 15.61
N ILE A 98 -10.50 -3.49 14.68
CA ILE A 98 -9.32 -2.71 14.30
C ILE A 98 -9.47 -1.32 14.92
N PHE A 99 -8.64 -0.99 15.90
CA PHE A 99 -8.56 0.36 16.42
C PHE A 99 -7.50 1.16 15.66
N LEU A 100 -7.91 2.33 15.15
CA LEU A 100 -7.03 3.30 14.50
C LEU A 100 -6.98 4.58 15.35
N PRO A 101 -5.82 4.92 15.94
CA PRO A 101 -5.69 6.11 16.75
C PRO A 101 -5.77 7.39 15.91
N SER A 102 -6.31 8.44 16.51
CA SER A 102 -6.34 9.78 15.91
C SER A 102 -4.99 10.47 16.09
N LEU A 103 -4.20 10.57 15.02
CA LEU A 103 -2.94 11.33 15.06
C LEU A 103 -3.15 12.81 15.39
N SER A 104 -4.33 13.36 15.06
CA SER A 104 -4.66 14.74 15.40
C SER A 104 -4.73 15.03 16.90
N GLN A 105 -4.89 13.98 17.72
CA GLN A 105 -4.86 14.07 19.18
C GLN A 105 -3.57 13.53 19.77
N ALA A 106 -2.95 12.56 19.10
CA ALA A 106 -1.70 11.98 19.56
C ALA A 106 -0.48 12.90 19.32
N SER A 107 -0.56 13.81 18.34
CA SER A 107 0.52 14.74 18.01
C SER A 107 0.07 16.19 18.06
N SER A 108 0.90 17.03 18.69
CA SER A 108 0.76 18.49 18.69
C SER A 108 1.29 19.15 17.41
N ILE A 109 2.02 18.41 16.59
CA ILE A 109 2.63 18.89 15.34
C ILE A 109 1.52 19.02 14.29
N ALA A 110 1.41 20.19 13.65
CA ALA A 110 0.33 20.49 12.72
C ALA A 110 0.44 19.66 11.43
N GLU A 111 1.67 19.39 11.00
CA GLU A 111 2.03 18.63 9.81
C GLU A 111 1.58 17.17 9.93
N ASP A 112 1.71 16.56 11.12
CA ASP A 112 1.34 15.17 11.38
C ASP A 112 -0.15 14.90 11.13
N LYS A 113 -0.99 15.93 11.28
CA LYS A 113 -2.43 15.86 11.01
C LYS A 113 -2.70 15.48 9.55
N ARG A 114 -1.77 15.75 8.62
CA ARG A 114 -1.90 15.37 7.20
C ARG A 114 -1.94 13.85 7.00
N TRP A 115 -1.25 13.10 7.86
CA TRP A 115 -1.22 11.64 7.83
C TRP A 115 -2.26 10.97 8.73
N CYS A 116 -3.11 11.74 9.41
CA CYS A 116 -4.14 11.20 10.31
C CYS A 116 -5.15 10.32 9.55
N PRO A 117 -5.21 8.99 9.80
CA PRO A 117 -6.13 8.09 9.10
C PRO A 117 -7.59 8.40 9.45
N VAL A 118 -7.85 8.80 10.69
CA VAL A 118 -9.20 9.19 11.17
C VAL A 118 -9.69 10.44 10.42
N ARG A 119 -8.83 11.43 10.21
CA ARG A 119 -9.17 12.66 9.46
C ARG A 119 -9.49 12.33 8.01
N ALA A 120 -8.65 11.53 7.34
CA ALA A 120 -8.86 11.10 5.96
C ALA A 120 -10.17 10.29 5.81
N LEU A 121 -10.42 9.37 6.73
CA LEU A 121 -11.64 8.56 6.75
C LEU A 121 -12.91 9.41 6.92
N LYS A 122 -12.92 10.37 7.85
CA LYS A 122 -14.07 11.28 8.05
C LYS A 122 -14.42 12.04 6.77
N TRP A 123 -13.42 12.66 6.13
CA TRP A 123 -13.60 13.38 4.87
C TRP A 123 -14.09 12.47 3.74
N TYR A 124 -13.55 11.26 3.65
CA TYR A 124 -13.96 10.30 2.64
C TYR A 124 -15.40 9.82 2.84
N ILE A 125 -15.81 9.47 4.07
CA ILE A 125 -17.21 9.09 4.37
C ILE A 125 -18.15 10.23 4.01
N GLU A 126 -17.85 11.45 4.42
CA GLU A 126 -18.70 12.62 4.15
C GLU A 126 -18.86 12.86 2.64
N ARG A 127 -17.74 12.89 1.90
CA ARG A 127 -17.76 13.16 0.44
C ARG A 127 -18.37 12.03 -0.38
N THR A 128 -18.43 10.82 0.15
CA THR A 128 -19.06 9.68 -0.54
C THR A 128 -20.49 9.42 -0.09
N LYS A 129 -20.98 10.11 0.95
CA LYS A 129 -22.29 9.83 1.57
C LYS A 129 -23.44 9.78 0.58
N GLN A 130 -23.53 10.77 -0.31
CA GLN A 130 -24.61 10.88 -1.31
C GLN A 130 -24.37 10.04 -2.57
N LEU A 131 -23.15 9.51 -2.75
CA LEU A 131 -22.77 8.74 -3.93
C LEU A 131 -22.95 7.23 -3.73
N ARG A 132 -23.20 6.80 -2.50
CA ARG A 132 -23.17 5.39 -2.10
C ARG A 132 -24.46 4.68 -2.45
N THR A 133 -24.29 3.49 -3.01
CA THR A 133 -25.33 2.50 -3.25
C THR A 133 -25.15 1.24 -2.40
N SER A 134 -24.13 1.23 -1.53
CA SER A 134 -23.73 0.08 -0.70
C SER A 134 -23.02 0.53 0.58
N ASP A 135 -23.07 -0.31 1.60
CA ASP A 135 -22.39 -0.10 2.89
C ASP A 135 -20.89 -0.41 2.84
N ARG A 136 -20.35 -0.99 1.77
CA ARG A 136 -18.89 -1.24 1.66
C ARG A 136 -18.11 0.05 1.81
N LEU A 137 -17.05 0.04 2.63
CA LEU A 137 -16.30 1.26 2.92
C LEU A 137 -15.73 1.90 1.64
N PHE A 138 -15.03 1.13 0.81
CA PHE A 138 -14.44 1.66 -0.42
C PHE A 138 -15.35 1.46 -1.63
N ILE A 139 -15.61 2.56 -2.35
CA ILE A 139 -16.38 2.58 -3.61
C ILE A 139 -15.49 3.09 -4.74
N LEU A 140 -15.85 2.77 -5.98
CA LEU A 140 -15.16 3.32 -7.16
C LEU A 140 -15.33 4.85 -7.19
N PRO A 141 -14.28 5.63 -7.48
CA PRO A 141 -14.34 7.10 -7.49
C PRO A 141 -15.02 7.68 -8.75
N ARG A 142 -15.77 6.85 -9.48
CA ARG A 142 -16.46 7.18 -10.73
C ARG A 142 -17.84 6.56 -10.71
N SER A 143 -18.81 7.23 -11.34
CA SER A 143 -20.13 6.66 -11.60
C SER A 143 -19.99 5.28 -12.28
N PRO A 144 -20.74 4.25 -11.86
CA PRO A 144 -21.89 4.27 -10.95
C PRO A 144 -21.57 4.13 -9.44
N TYR A 145 -20.35 4.43 -9.01
CA TYR A 145 -19.92 4.42 -7.59
C TYR A 145 -20.14 3.08 -6.88
N THR A 146 -20.02 1.98 -7.61
CA THR A 146 -20.15 0.63 -7.08
C THR A 146 -19.05 0.31 -6.06
N PRO A 147 -19.27 -0.67 -5.17
CA PRO A 147 -18.23 -1.17 -4.28
C PRO A 147 -16.93 -1.54 -5.01
N ALA A 148 -15.80 -1.16 -4.42
CA ALA A 148 -14.50 -1.53 -4.97
C ALA A 148 -14.21 -3.01 -4.72
N SER A 149 -13.81 -3.74 -5.76
CA SER A 149 -13.40 -5.14 -5.64
C SER A 149 -12.05 -5.29 -4.92
N LYS A 150 -11.76 -6.49 -4.41
CA LYS A 150 -10.45 -6.83 -3.79
C LYS A 150 -9.28 -6.50 -4.73
N ASP A 151 -9.42 -6.81 -6.02
CA ASP A 151 -8.38 -6.55 -7.01
C ASP A 151 -8.22 -5.06 -7.29
N THR A 152 -9.31 -4.29 -7.26
CA THR A 152 -9.26 -2.84 -7.41
C THR A 152 -8.52 -2.18 -6.25
N ILE A 153 -8.83 -2.56 -5.02
CA ILE A 153 -8.11 -2.11 -3.82
C ILE A 153 -6.62 -2.44 -3.93
N SER A 154 -6.30 -3.67 -4.37
CA SER A 154 -4.91 -4.10 -4.55
C SER A 154 -4.19 -3.31 -5.64
N ARG A 155 -4.87 -3.00 -6.76
CA ARG A 155 -4.33 -2.16 -7.83
C ARG A 155 -4.06 -0.74 -7.35
N TRP A 156 -5.02 -0.09 -6.68
CA TRP A 156 -4.84 1.26 -6.14
C TRP A 156 -3.64 1.37 -5.21
N MET A 157 -3.46 0.41 -4.28
CA MET A 157 -2.28 0.41 -3.42
C MET A 157 -0.99 0.23 -4.22
N ALA A 158 -0.98 -0.69 -5.19
CA ALA A 158 0.21 -0.98 -5.97
C ALA A 158 0.57 0.16 -6.96
N ASP A 159 -0.44 0.82 -7.55
CA ASP A 159 -0.28 1.99 -8.41
C ASP A 159 0.28 3.16 -7.61
N LEU A 160 -0.24 3.40 -6.40
CA LEU A 160 0.27 4.43 -5.50
C LEU A 160 1.74 4.17 -5.14
N ILE A 161 2.09 2.93 -4.78
CA ILE A 161 3.48 2.57 -4.45
C ILE A 161 4.40 2.70 -5.68
N ARG A 162 3.96 2.24 -6.85
CA ARG A 162 4.76 2.33 -8.09
C ARG A 162 4.98 3.76 -8.56
N ALA A 163 4.05 4.67 -8.30
CA ALA A 163 4.20 6.07 -8.65
C ALA A 163 5.27 6.79 -7.81
N HIS A 164 5.69 6.19 -6.69
CA HIS A 164 6.62 6.78 -5.72
C HIS A 164 7.75 5.80 -5.35
N PRO A 165 8.59 5.39 -6.32
CA PRO A 165 9.73 4.53 -6.05
C PRO A 165 10.76 5.26 -5.17
N SER A 166 11.44 4.53 -4.30
CA SER A 166 12.55 5.10 -3.52
C SER A 166 13.69 5.50 -4.47
N LEU A 167 14.25 6.70 -4.29
CA LEU A 167 15.43 7.15 -5.07
C LEU A 167 16.70 6.31 -4.82
N GLY A 168 16.66 5.35 -3.90
CA GLY A 168 17.76 4.41 -3.65
C GLY A 168 17.53 3.02 -4.22
N ASN A 169 17.86 2.80 -5.50
CA ASN A 169 18.80 1.73 -5.89
C ASN A 169 19.25 1.89 -7.36
N PRO A 170 20.50 2.28 -7.66
CA PRO A 170 21.07 2.12 -8.99
C PRO A 170 21.41 0.64 -9.21
N SER A 171 20.44 -0.15 -9.67
CA SER A 171 20.68 -1.55 -10.05
C SER A 171 20.23 -1.80 -11.47
N GLY A 172 21.10 -1.42 -12.41
CA GLY A 172 20.95 -1.66 -13.83
C GLY A 172 22.22 -1.41 -14.64
N ARG A 173 23.42 -1.61 -14.07
CA ARG A 173 24.64 -1.69 -14.89
C ARG A 173 24.71 -3.09 -15.51
N THR A 174 24.07 -3.24 -16.66
CA THR A 174 24.40 -4.27 -17.64
C THR A 174 25.35 -3.65 -18.65
N THR A 175 26.64 -3.87 -18.47
CA THR A 175 27.58 -4.03 -19.58
C THR A 175 28.58 -5.10 -19.17
N SER A 176 28.37 -6.29 -19.71
CA SER A 176 29.40 -7.28 -19.93
C SER A 176 30.50 -6.64 -20.77
N GLU A 177 31.60 -6.24 -20.15
CA GLU A 177 32.85 -5.99 -20.86
C GLU A 177 33.73 -7.22 -20.64
N ALA A 178 33.61 -8.16 -21.59
CA ALA A 178 34.52 -9.28 -21.70
C ALA A 178 35.89 -8.73 -22.09
N THR A 179 36.82 -8.73 -21.13
CA THR A 179 38.23 -8.46 -21.38
C THR A 179 38.76 -9.50 -22.37
N PRO A 180 39.34 -9.10 -23.53
CA PRO A 180 40.02 -10.04 -24.40
C PRO A 180 41.29 -10.55 -23.71
N ARG A 181 41.44 -11.87 -23.62
CA ARG A 181 42.70 -12.49 -23.19
C ARG A 181 43.80 -12.16 -24.20
N PRO A 182 44.97 -11.62 -23.80
CA PRO A 182 46.10 -11.54 -24.71
C PRO A 182 46.64 -12.94 -25.01
N GLY A 183 47.01 -13.12 -26.28
CA GLY A 183 47.37 -14.39 -26.88
C GLY A 183 48.62 -15.05 -26.29
N ARG A 184 48.68 -16.36 -26.52
CA ARG A 184 49.82 -17.25 -26.27
C ARG A 184 51.12 -16.66 -26.80
N GLY A 185 52.04 -16.33 -25.90
CA GLY A 185 53.47 -16.23 -26.16
C GLY A 185 54.15 -17.52 -25.71
N SER A 186 54.76 -18.21 -26.65
CA SER A 186 55.56 -19.43 -26.48
C SER A 186 56.91 -19.12 -25.82
N GLY A 187 57.45 -20.09 -25.06
CA GLY A 187 58.79 -20.07 -24.46
C GLY A 187 58.66 -20.21 -22.94
N GLY A 188 58.92 -21.37 -22.34
CA GLY A 188 60.14 -22.15 -22.42
C GLY A 188 60.61 -22.35 -20.99
N PHE A 189 60.26 -23.48 -20.37
CA PHE A 189 60.87 -23.95 -19.13
C PHE A 189 62.38 -24.15 -19.35
N PRO A 190 63.25 -23.88 -18.37
CA PRO A 190 63.69 -24.99 -17.52
C PRO A 190 64.01 -24.70 -16.03
N TRP A 191 63.69 -25.72 -15.20
CA TRP A 191 64.41 -26.32 -14.04
C TRP A 191 64.84 -25.54 -12.77
N LYS A 192 64.28 -26.02 -11.64
CA LYS A 192 64.88 -26.48 -10.36
C LYS A 192 65.71 -25.57 -9.43
N ILE A 193 65.27 -25.56 -8.17
CA ILE A 193 65.98 -25.90 -6.90
C ILE A 193 67.26 -25.10 -6.59
N LEU A 194 67.12 -24.08 -5.73
CA LEU A 194 67.59 -24.00 -4.33
C LEU A 194 67.12 -22.67 -3.73
#